data_AF-A0A964XBL5-F1
#
_entry.id   AF-A0A964XBL5-F1
#
_cell.length_a   1.000
_cell.length_b   1.000
_cell.length_c   1.000
_cell.angle_alpha   90.00
_cell.angle_beta   90.00
_cell.angle_gamma   90.00
#
_symmetry.space_group_name_H-M   'P 1'
#
loop_
_entity.id
_entity.type
_entity.pdbx_description
1 polymer ?
#
loop_
_entity_poly.entity_id
_entity_poly.type
_entity_poly.pdbx_seq_one_letter_code
_entity_poly.pdbx_strand_id
1 'polypeptide(L)'
;MNRLRGLRVILPALALLWTVAAAAEQLIVFRQPGASALAERFEQESLPAIRDLAEDMGLVLIVRDAREGVPEEVGITPLIVFQNHAGRSIYQGRYTTLDRLGNFITTSRFMPQGDAKLERQDTPVWDLGRAKVAAPIKITDLAGMPPGGFDQALFAKNMREALAAGFERFEQTDRVALGKSDRMFYMDFYPYRSEDGKLFVSTALFSMFHCHEPVYTRMDKPIRGSWDDRAAVFAEAAAELEAQVARLLDESKQGDGFDVVPEDVPTRSWEALGLSLPPKPEDATTIDPADVELAREWTVDVEAQQERPAVTFTFPSPLEQYAGRVTKLTGELTLGESLALAQASGRFVVPVTAVTMGEPDLDEYIHSGMLKGREHPQSDFVFDTIESEMEALNFGPIIPAKLVGTFTMKGIPRELTVPVSIEAYVGGDGRPRVSISGTWSIRLSDPYDIIGPDGPEEASDTLVYRCHIVLEPAG
;
A
#
# COMPACT_ATOMS: atom_id res chain seq x y z
N MET A 1 -28.64 76.69 21.52
CA MET A 1 -27.28 76.14 21.73
C MET A 1 -27.41 74.69 22.17
N ASN A 2 -26.52 73.84 21.67
CA ASN A 2 -26.28 72.43 21.99
C ASN A 2 -27.24 71.35 21.45
N ARG A 3 -26.96 70.96 20.20
CA ARG A 3 -27.20 69.61 19.67
C ARG A 3 -26.20 68.64 20.31
N LEU A 4 -26.66 67.57 20.94
CA LEU A 4 -25.84 66.40 21.27
C LEU A 4 -26.30 65.24 20.37
N ARG A 5 -25.43 64.89 19.42
CA ARG A 5 -25.53 63.73 18.54
C ARG A 5 -25.24 62.47 19.36
N GLY A 6 -26.24 61.61 19.56
CA GLY A 6 -26.05 60.23 19.99
C GLY A 6 -25.68 59.36 18.79
N LEU A 7 -24.38 59.10 18.63
CA LEU A 7 -23.85 58.16 17.64
C LEU A 7 -24.13 56.73 18.14
N ARG A 8 -25.18 56.07 17.60
CA ARG A 8 -25.35 54.62 17.78
C ARG A 8 -24.35 53.93 16.85
N VAL A 9 -23.25 53.47 17.42
CA VAL A 9 -22.33 52.53 16.77
C VAL A 9 -23.05 51.18 16.69
N ILE A 10 -23.44 50.79 15.47
CA ILE A 10 -23.88 49.44 15.16
C ILE A 10 -22.59 48.62 15.06
N LEU A 11 -22.27 47.83 16.09
CA LEU A 11 -21.27 46.77 15.96
C LEU A 11 -21.81 45.73 14.98
N PRO A 12 -21.09 45.35 13.91
CA PRO A 12 -21.39 44.12 13.21
C PRO A 12 -21.04 42.99 14.18
N ALA A 13 -22.05 42.21 14.58
CA ALA A 13 -21.83 40.91 15.18
C ALA A 13 -21.08 40.06 14.14
N LEU A 14 -19.78 39.93 14.32
CA LEU A 14 -18.97 38.89 13.67
C LEU A 14 -19.56 37.57 14.15
N ALA A 15 -20.48 37.01 13.38
CA ALA A 15 -20.81 35.61 13.51
C ALA A 15 -19.52 34.85 13.18
N LEU A 16 -18.82 34.40 14.23
CA LEU A 16 -17.90 33.28 14.09
C LEU A 16 -18.75 32.15 13.52
N LEU A 17 -18.63 31.95 12.21
CA LEU A 17 -18.94 30.68 11.59
C LEU A 17 -18.05 29.67 12.29
N TRP A 18 -18.65 28.94 13.23
CA TRP A 18 -18.11 27.66 13.63
C TRP A 18 -18.10 26.83 12.36
N THR A 19 -16.91 26.67 11.77
CA THR A 19 -16.66 25.60 10.83
C THR A 19 -17.08 24.32 11.55
N VAL A 20 -18.15 23.71 11.05
CA VAL A 20 -18.46 22.31 11.35
C VAL A 20 -17.15 21.58 11.12
N ALA A 21 -16.55 21.06 12.19
CA ALA A 21 -15.34 20.26 12.07
C ALA A 21 -15.74 19.06 11.24
N ALA A 22 -15.46 19.12 9.92
CA ALA A 22 -15.52 17.97 9.04
C ALA A 22 -14.80 16.84 9.78
N ALA A 23 -15.39 15.65 9.79
CA ALA A 23 -14.84 14.45 10.42
C ALA A 23 -13.40 14.25 9.92
N ALA A 24 -12.45 14.81 10.65
CA ALA A 24 -11.13 15.05 10.09
C ALA A 24 -10.40 13.73 10.05
N GLU A 25 -10.11 13.26 8.85
CA GLU A 25 -9.13 12.21 8.64
C GLU A 25 -7.79 12.67 9.23
N GLN A 26 -7.06 11.73 9.83
CA GLN A 26 -5.88 12.07 10.61
C GLN A 26 -4.69 11.27 10.11
N LEU A 27 -3.55 11.96 10.05
CA LEU A 27 -2.24 11.36 9.89
C LEU A 27 -1.52 11.48 11.23
N ILE A 28 -1.27 10.35 11.89
CA ILE A 28 -0.62 10.31 13.20
C ILE A 28 0.83 9.87 12.99
N VAL A 29 1.77 10.62 13.56
CA VAL A 29 3.21 10.31 13.49
C VAL A 29 3.75 10.11 14.89
N PHE A 30 4.19 8.89 15.19
CA PHE A 30 4.96 8.58 16.40
C PHE A 30 6.45 8.79 16.14
N ARG A 31 7.12 9.46 17.09
CA ARG A 31 8.52 9.86 17.00
C ARG A 31 9.22 9.79 18.36
N GLN A 32 10.55 9.71 18.37
CA GLN A 32 11.38 9.82 19.58
C GLN A 32 12.45 10.93 19.42
N PRO A 33 12.10 12.19 19.70
CA PRO A 33 13.01 13.32 19.48
C PRO A 33 14.34 13.16 20.23
N GLY A 34 15.44 13.25 19.47
CA GLY A 34 16.80 13.15 19.99
C GLY A 34 17.22 11.73 20.42
N ALA A 35 16.49 10.68 20.02
CA ALA A 35 16.89 9.31 20.30
C ALA A 35 18.14 8.88 19.51
N SER A 36 18.27 9.35 18.27
CA SER A 36 19.39 9.03 17.38
C SER A 36 19.56 10.11 16.29
N ALA A 37 20.63 9.97 15.50
CA ALA A 37 20.82 10.77 14.29
C ALA A 37 19.71 10.54 13.25
N LEU A 38 19.06 9.37 13.26
CA LEU A 38 17.91 9.07 12.40
C LEU A 38 16.70 9.89 12.84
N ALA A 39 16.38 9.90 14.14
CA ALA A 39 15.31 10.74 14.68
C ALA A 39 15.54 12.23 14.36
N GLU A 40 16.76 12.73 14.54
CA GLU A 40 17.11 14.12 14.20
C GLU A 40 16.88 14.43 12.71
N ARG A 41 17.30 13.53 11.81
CA ARG A 41 17.08 13.68 10.37
C ARG A 41 15.60 13.64 10.01
N PHE A 42 14.84 12.72 10.60
CA PHE A 42 13.39 12.64 10.38
C PHE A 42 12.70 13.95 10.76
N GLU A 43 13.06 14.55 11.91
CA GLU A 43 12.51 15.84 12.35
C GLU A 43 12.83 17.00 11.40
N GLN A 44 14.06 17.01 10.87
CA GLN A 44 14.56 18.13 10.06
C GLN A 44 14.14 18.05 8.60
N GLU A 45 14.04 16.83 8.05
CA GLU A 45 13.86 16.61 6.62
C GLU A 45 12.48 16.03 6.30
N SER A 46 12.11 14.91 6.93
CA SER A 46 10.92 14.14 6.53
C SER A 46 9.63 14.67 7.15
N LEU A 47 9.63 15.03 8.45
CA LEU A 47 8.44 15.50 9.14
C LEU A 47 7.86 16.80 8.54
N PRO A 48 8.67 17.80 8.13
CA PRO A 48 8.16 18.96 7.40
C PRO A 48 7.46 18.55 6.09
N ALA A 49 8.07 17.68 5.30
CA ALA A 49 7.48 17.26 4.03
C ALA A 49 6.21 16.41 4.21
N ILE A 50 6.14 15.60 5.27
CA ILE A 50 4.92 14.88 5.67
C ILE A 50 3.81 15.86 6.11
N ARG A 51 4.18 16.98 6.75
CA ARG A 51 3.22 18.03 7.11
C ARG A 51 2.66 18.71 5.87
N ASP A 52 3.50 19.05 4.91
CA ASP A 52 3.08 19.65 3.64
C ASP A 52 2.14 18.69 2.89
N LEU A 53 2.50 17.40 2.80
CA LEU A 53 1.64 16.36 2.22
C LEU A 53 0.29 16.25 2.95
N ALA A 54 0.28 16.28 4.29
CA ALA A 54 -0.95 16.21 5.06
C ALA A 54 -1.86 17.43 4.81
N GLU A 55 -1.28 18.62 4.70
CA GLU A 55 -2.01 19.85 4.35
C GLU A 55 -2.60 19.78 2.94
N ASP A 56 -1.80 19.38 1.95
CA ASP A 56 -2.22 19.21 0.55
C ASP A 56 -3.37 18.20 0.41
N MET A 57 -3.38 17.15 1.26
CA MET A 57 -4.41 16.12 1.27
C MET A 57 -5.61 16.43 2.19
N GLY A 58 -5.61 17.58 2.87
CA GLY A 58 -6.67 18.01 3.78
C GLY A 58 -6.77 17.19 5.07
N LEU A 59 -5.65 16.65 5.56
CA LEU A 59 -5.57 15.80 6.75
C LEU A 59 -5.16 16.59 7.99
N VAL A 60 -5.63 16.16 9.16
CA VAL A 60 -5.10 16.64 10.44
C VAL A 60 -3.85 15.85 10.81
N LEU A 61 -2.69 16.50 10.78
CA LEU A 61 -1.44 15.91 11.27
C LEU A 61 -1.39 15.96 12.81
N ILE A 62 -1.23 14.80 13.45
CA ILE A 62 -1.01 14.66 14.89
C ILE A 62 0.37 14.05 15.11
N VAL A 63 1.26 14.79 15.77
CA VAL A 63 2.60 14.29 16.11
C VAL A 63 2.63 13.89 17.59
N ARG A 64 3.06 12.67 17.88
CA ARG A 64 3.16 12.10 19.23
C ARG A 64 4.59 11.70 19.55
N ASP A 65 5.03 12.09 20.74
CA ASP A 65 6.26 11.57 21.32
C ASP A 65 5.99 10.19 21.91
N ALA A 66 6.63 9.15 21.34
CA ALA A 66 6.43 7.78 21.77
C ALA A 66 6.79 7.57 23.25
N ARG A 67 7.67 8.40 23.82
CA ARG A 67 8.08 8.30 25.24
C ARG A 67 6.93 8.56 26.21
N GLU A 68 5.87 9.24 25.78
CA GLU A 68 4.67 9.51 26.59
C GLU A 68 3.73 8.29 26.68
N GLY A 69 4.02 7.25 25.90
CA GLY A 69 3.26 6.02 25.79
C GLY A 69 2.72 5.80 24.39
N VAL A 70 2.61 4.53 24.00
CA VAL A 70 2.20 4.12 22.65
C VAL A 70 1.24 2.93 22.67
N PRO A 71 0.44 2.73 21.61
CA PRO A 71 -0.29 1.48 21.38
C PRO A 71 0.66 0.29 21.23
N GLU A 72 0.14 -0.93 21.46
CA GLU A 72 0.95 -2.16 21.46
C GLU A 72 1.62 -2.41 20.08
N GLU A 73 0.92 -2.05 19.02
CA GLU A 73 1.36 -2.20 17.63
C GLU A 73 2.42 -1.18 17.18
N VAL A 74 2.76 -0.19 18.02
CA VAL A 74 3.77 0.83 17.73
C VAL A 74 5.10 0.43 18.38
N GLY A 75 5.86 -0.42 17.69
CA GLY A 75 7.16 -0.91 18.15
C GLY A 75 8.38 -0.08 17.74
N ILE A 76 8.22 0.86 16.80
CA ILE A 76 9.33 1.62 16.19
C ILE A 76 8.95 3.09 15.99
N THR A 77 9.95 3.94 15.77
CA THR A 77 9.80 5.31 15.27
C THR A 77 10.83 5.65 14.18
N PRO A 78 10.52 6.53 13.21
CA PRO A 78 9.21 7.11 12.97
C PRO A 78 8.20 6.04 12.53
N LEU A 79 6.96 6.16 12.99
CA LEU A 79 5.85 5.32 12.55
C LEU A 79 4.66 6.19 12.22
N ILE A 80 4.12 5.99 11.01
CA ILE A 80 3.05 6.81 10.45
C ILE A 80 1.78 5.97 10.38
N VAL A 81 0.68 6.53 10.87
CA VAL A 81 -0.64 5.89 10.90
C VAL A 81 -1.64 6.80 10.22
N PHE A 82 -2.40 6.25 9.29
CA PHE A 82 -3.59 6.90 8.77
C PHE A 82 -4.81 6.41 9.56
N GLN A 83 -5.72 7.32 9.93
CA GLN A 83 -7.00 6.93 10.49
C GLN A 83 -8.16 7.80 10.02
N ASN A 84 -9.31 7.18 9.84
CA ASN A 84 -10.58 7.83 9.59
C ASN A 84 -11.71 7.09 10.33
N HIS A 85 -12.96 7.42 10.03
CA HIS A 85 -14.12 6.78 10.66
C HIS A 85 -14.24 5.28 10.36
N ALA A 86 -13.64 4.79 9.27
CA ALA A 86 -13.70 3.40 8.87
C ALA A 86 -12.66 2.54 9.61
N GLY A 87 -11.54 3.12 10.02
CA GLY A 87 -10.51 2.40 10.76
C GLY A 87 -9.14 3.08 10.75
N ARG A 88 -8.10 2.26 11.03
CA ARG A 88 -6.69 2.64 11.10
C ARG A 88 -5.87 1.78 10.14
N SER A 89 -4.80 2.36 9.62
CA SER A 89 -3.78 1.67 8.82
C SER A 89 -2.40 2.17 9.23
N ILE A 90 -1.42 1.28 9.30
CA ILE A 90 -0.01 1.61 9.59
C ILE A 90 0.78 1.59 8.28
N TYR A 91 1.51 2.67 8.03
CA TYR A 91 2.35 2.79 6.85
C TYR A 91 3.58 1.87 6.96
N GLN A 92 3.70 0.93 6.03
CA GLN A 92 4.86 0.04 5.88
C GLN A 92 5.63 0.40 4.61
N GLY A 93 6.29 1.54 4.64
CA GLY A 93 7.13 2.03 3.56
C GLY A 93 8.24 2.93 4.08
N ARG A 94 9.09 3.38 3.15
CA ARG A 94 10.11 4.40 3.43
C ARG A 94 9.44 5.74 3.65
N TYR A 95 9.61 6.32 4.84
CA TYR A 95 9.02 7.63 5.17
C TYR A 95 9.57 8.79 4.31
N THR A 96 10.62 8.55 3.53
CA THR A 96 11.19 9.50 2.56
C THR A 96 10.51 9.46 1.19
N THR A 97 9.68 8.44 0.90
CA THR A 97 8.98 8.29 -0.39
C THR A 97 7.57 8.85 -0.27
N LEU A 98 7.43 10.17 -0.39
CA LEU A 98 6.16 10.88 -0.15
C LEU A 98 5.04 10.46 -1.09
N ASP A 99 5.34 10.18 -2.36
CA ASP A 99 4.33 9.70 -3.33
C ASP A 99 3.73 8.36 -2.88
N ARG A 100 4.57 7.48 -2.30
CA ARG A 100 4.13 6.19 -1.75
C ARG A 100 3.30 6.39 -0.48
N LEU A 101 3.68 7.35 0.36
CA LEU A 101 2.88 7.72 1.54
C LEU A 101 1.52 8.30 1.12
N GLY A 102 1.47 9.17 0.11
CA GLY A 102 0.23 9.72 -0.45
C GLY A 102 -0.66 8.63 -1.07
N ASN A 103 -0.06 7.67 -1.78
CA ASN A 103 -0.78 6.50 -2.29
C ASN A 103 -1.34 5.65 -1.14
N PHE A 104 -0.54 5.38 -0.10
CA PHE A 104 -1.00 4.66 1.09
C PHE A 104 -2.18 5.35 1.78
N ILE A 105 -2.14 6.66 1.98
CA ILE A 105 -3.25 7.42 2.55
C ILE A 105 -4.49 7.25 1.67
N THR A 106 -4.33 7.47 0.36
CA THR A 106 -5.43 7.40 -0.61
C THR A 106 -6.11 6.03 -0.63
N THR A 107 -5.34 4.94 -0.59
CA THR A 107 -5.89 3.58 -0.57
C THR A 107 -6.49 3.24 0.80
N SER A 108 -5.84 3.65 1.89
CA SER A 108 -6.29 3.40 3.27
C SER A 108 -7.60 4.12 3.63
N ARG A 109 -7.91 5.25 2.97
CA ARG A 109 -9.22 5.94 3.09
C ARG A 109 -10.39 4.98 2.88
N PHE A 110 -10.23 4.06 1.94
CA PHE A 110 -11.29 3.15 1.51
C PHE A 110 -11.08 1.73 1.99
N MET A 111 -9.86 1.32 2.35
CA MET A 111 -9.55 -0.03 2.80
C MET A 111 -8.61 0.03 4.01
N PRO A 112 -9.17 0.15 5.23
CA PRO A 112 -8.38 -0.04 6.44
C PRO A 112 -7.70 -1.41 6.44
N GLN A 113 -6.48 -1.47 6.98
CA GLN A 113 -5.74 -2.73 7.09
C GLN A 113 -6.42 -3.69 8.05
N GLY A 114 -6.25 -4.99 7.81
CA GLY A 114 -6.61 -6.03 8.77
C GLY A 114 -5.53 -6.23 9.84
N ASP A 115 -5.87 -7.02 10.85
CA ASP A 115 -4.99 -7.29 12.01
C ASP A 115 -4.11 -8.53 11.82
N ALA A 116 -4.15 -9.19 10.65
CA ALA A 116 -3.38 -10.41 10.45
C ALA A 116 -1.87 -10.10 10.44
N LYS A 117 -1.11 -10.94 11.15
CA LYS A 117 0.35 -10.89 11.17
C LYS A 117 0.93 -11.68 10.00
N LEU A 118 2.07 -11.26 9.50
CA LEU A 118 2.82 -12.01 8.50
C LEU A 118 3.57 -13.15 9.17
N GLU A 119 3.17 -14.38 8.88
CA GLU A 119 3.83 -15.57 9.41
C GLU A 119 4.98 -16.01 8.51
N ARG A 120 6.13 -16.28 9.11
CA ARG A 120 7.30 -16.88 8.45
C ARG A 120 7.72 -18.13 9.20
N GLN A 121 8.28 -19.07 8.44
CA GLN A 121 8.85 -20.31 8.97
C GLN A 121 10.35 -20.34 8.68
N ASP A 122 11.11 -21.01 9.54
CA ASP A 122 12.54 -21.26 9.36
C ASP A 122 13.30 -19.98 8.91
N THR A 123 13.13 -18.90 9.67
CA THR A 123 13.67 -17.58 9.33
C THR A 123 14.51 -17.03 10.48
N PRO A 124 15.71 -16.49 10.21
CA PRO A 124 16.48 -15.73 11.19
C PRO A 124 15.72 -14.48 11.65
N VAL A 125 15.70 -14.25 12.97
CA VAL A 125 15.03 -13.10 13.59
C VAL A 125 15.98 -12.41 14.56
N TRP A 126 16.10 -11.10 14.42
CA TRP A 126 16.73 -10.24 15.41
C TRP A 126 15.61 -9.59 16.23
N ASP A 127 15.48 -10.01 17.49
CA ASP A 127 14.55 -9.42 18.43
C ASP A 127 15.12 -8.11 19.00
N LEU A 128 14.37 -7.03 18.84
CA LEU A 128 14.68 -5.70 19.36
C LEU A 128 13.71 -5.32 20.49
N GLY A 129 13.03 -6.29 21.10
CA GLY A 129 12.03 -6.05 22.14
C GLY A 129 10.66 -5.79 21.52
N ARG A 130 10.24 -4.52 21.43
CA ARG A 130 8.94 -4.14 20.86
C ARG A 130 8.83 -4.30 19.34
N ALA A 131 9.95 -4.54 18.67
CA ALA A 131 10.00 -4.74 17.23
C ALA A 131 10.91 -5.93 16.90
N LYS A 132 10.70 -6.51 15.73
CA LYS A 132 11.51 -7.59 15.19
C LYS A 132 11.98 -7.25 13.80
N VAL A 133 13.20 -7.71 13.49
CA VAL A 133 13.69 -7.75 12.12
C VAL A 133 13.82 -9.21 11.73
N ALA A 134 13.15 -9.63 10.67
CA ALA A 134 13.35 -10.96 10.09
C ALA A 134 14.26 -10.88 8.86
N ALA A 135 15.03 -11.93 8.61
CA ALA A 135 15.94 -11.99 7.47
C ALA A 135 15.73 -13.26 6.64
N PRO A 136 14.70 -13.33 5.78
CA PRO A 136 14.52 -14.48 4.90
C PRO A 136 15.75 -14.71 4.03
N ILE A 137 16.25 -15.95 4.02
CA ILE A 137 17.48 -16.35 3.34
C ILE A 137 17.15 -17.05 2.02
N LYS A 138 17.78 -16.59 0.94
CA LYS A 138 17.79 -17.26 -0.36
C LYS A 138 19.22 -17.63 -0.76
N ILE A 139 19.44 -18.91 -1.02
CA ILE A 139 20.69 -19.43 -1.58
C ILE A 139 20.37 -19.94 -2.98
N THR A 140 21.02 -19.38 -4.01
CA THR A 140 20.83 -19.89 -5.38
C THR A 140 21.56 -21.21 -5.58
N ASP A 141 21.28 -21.86 -6.72
CA ASP A 141 22.03 -23.04 -7.13
C ASP A 141 23.53 -22.73 -7.24
N LEU A 142 24.35 -23.73 -6.89
CA LEU A 142 25.80 -23.62 -7.03
C LEU A 142 26.17 -23.48 -8.51
N ALA A 143 26.65 -22.30 -8.88
CA ALA A 143 27.15 -22.03 -10.22
C ALA A 143 28.62 -22.50 -10.39
N GLY A 144 29.07 -22.57 -11.64
CA GLY A 144 30.46 -22.92 -11.99
C GLY A 144 30.64 -24.43 -12.17
N MET A 145 31.67 -25.00 -11.54
CA MET A 145 31.96 -26.44 -11.62
C MET A 145 31.75 -27.13 -10.26
N PRO A 146 30.55 -27.68 -10.00
CA PRO A 146 30.30 -28.49 -8.81
C PRO A 146 31.25 -29.69 -8.70
N PRO A 147 31.62 -30.13 -7.47
CA PRO A 147 32.42 -31.33 -7.29
C PRO A 147 31.65 -32.59 -7.72
N GLY A 148 32.37 -33.69 -7.94
CA GLY A 148 31.74 -34.99 -8.22
C GLY A 148 30.84 -35.44 -7.06
N GLY A 149 29.63 -35.90 -7.38
CA GLY A 149 28.64 -36.32 -6.37
C GLY A 149 27.96 -35.17 -5.62
N PHE A 150 28.03 -33.94 -6.15
CA PHE A 150 27.36 -32.78 -5.56
C PHE A 150 25.83 -32.95 -5.50
N ASP A 151 25.25 -32.62 -4.34
CA ASP A 151 23.82 -32.57 -4.08
C ASP A 151 23.45 -31.14 -3.67
N GLN A 152 22.64 -30.48 -4.49
CA GLN A 152 22.23 -29.09 -4.29
C GLN A 152 21.36 -28.90 -3.06
N ALA A 153 20.45 -29.84 -2.77
CA ALA A 153 19.54 -29.74 -1.62
C ALA A 153 20.32 -29.89 -0.31
N LEU A 154 21.23 -30.87 -0.25
CA LEU A 154 22.11 -31.07 0.90
C LEU A 154 23.06 -29.89 1.09
N PHE A 155 23.61 -29.35 -0.01
CA PHE A 155 24.44 -28.15 0.03
C PHE A 155 23.66 -26.96 0.60
N ALA A 156 22.48 -26.63 0.04
CA ALA A 156 21.67 -25.51 0.51
C ALA A 156 21.29 -25.65 1.99
N LYS A 157 20.94 -26.86 2.45
CA LYS A 157 20.67 -27.14 3.86
C LYS A 157 21.89 -26.84 4.74
N ASN A 158 23.04 -27.42 4.42
CA ASN A 158 24.26 -27.24 5.21
C ASN A 158 24.73 -25.78 5.22
N MET A 159 24.54 -25.05 4.11
CA MET A 159 24.91 -23.65 4.03
C MET A 159 23.95 -22.74 4.82
N ARG A 160 22.65 -23.09 4.94
CA ARG A 160 21.76 -22.40 5.89
C ARG A 160 22.24 -22.54 7.33
N GLU A 161 22.69 -23.74 7.74
CA GLU A 161 23.27 -23.95 9.07
C GLU A 161 24.54 -23.12 9.28
N ALA A 162 25.40 -23.03 8.25
CA ALA A 162 26.60 -22.21 8.29
C ALA A 162 26.30 -20.70 8.35
N LEU A 163 25.28 -20.23 7.63
CA LEU A 163 24.80 -18.84 7.71
C LEU A 163 24.29 -18.53 9.11
N ALA A 164 23.45 -19.39 9.68
CA ALA A 164 22.94 -19.23 11.04
C ALA A 164 24.06 -19.14 12.08
N ALA A 165 25.13 -19.92 11.91
CA ALA A 165 26.31 -19.86 12.79
C ALA A 165 27.16 -18.60 12.61
N GLY A 166 26.99 -17.87 11.51
CA GLY A 166 27.70 -16.61 11.23
C GLY A 166 26.99 -15.36 11.78
N PHE A 167 25.73 -15.46 12.17
CA PHE A 167 25.00 -14.35 12.77
C PHE A 167 25.36 -14.17 14.25
N GLU A 168 25.49 -12.92 14.68
CA GLU A 168 25.68 -12.55 16.09
C GLU A 168 24.36 -12.12 16.76
N ARG A 169 23.42 -11.56 16.00
CA ARG A 169 22.17 -10.96 16.50
C ARG A 169 20.92 -11.64 15.98
N PHE A 170 20.96 -12.16 14.76
CA PHE A 170 19.88 -12.98 14.21
C PHE A 170 19.92 -14.40 14.79
N GLU A 171 18.80 -14.84 15.31
CA GLU A 171 18.59 -16.21 15.77
C GLU A 171 17.62 -16.95 14.85
N GLN A 172 17.99 -18.17 14.43
CA GLN A 172 17.13 -18.99 13.61
C GLN A 172 15.85 -19.37 14.39
N THR A 173 14.69 -19.01 13.83
CA THR A 173 13.39 -19.25 14.47
C THR A 173 12.52 -20.14 13.58
N ASP A 174 11.95 -21.20 14.16
CA ASP A 174 11.06 -22.15 13.46
C ASP A 174 9.82 -21.46 12.89
N ARG A 175 9.23 -20.53 13.66
CA ARG A 175 8.08 -19.74 13.26
C ARG A 175 8.08 -18.38 13.95
N VAL A 176 7.85 -17.32 13.18
CA VAL A 176 7.69 -15.95 13.68
C VAL A 176 6.45 -15.30 13.07
N ALA A 177 5.73 -14.50 13.86
CA ALA A 177 4.60 -13.69 13.40
C ALA A 177 4.99 -12.22 13.49
N LEU A 178 5.09 -11.57 12.33
CA LEU A 178 5.52 -10.18 12.18
C LEU A 178 4.31 -9.24 12.13
N GLY A 179 4.30 -8.25 13.01
CA GLY A 179 3.33 -7.15 13.02
C GLY A 179 3.68 -6.04 12.04
N LYS A 180 2.87 -4.97 12.03
CA LYS A 180 3.02 -3.84 11.10
C LYS A 180 4.23 -2.94 11.41
N SER A 181 4.72 -2.95 12.66
CA SER A 181 5.96 -2.28 13.07
C SER A 181 7.22 -3.09 12.80
N ASP A 182 7.11 -4.38 12.52
CA ASP A 182 8.27 -5.23 12.27
C ASP A 182 8.83 -4.99 10.86
N ARG A 183 10.09 -5.39 10.64
CA ARG A 183 10.79 -5.20 9.37
C ARG A 183 11.35 -6.51 8.83
N MET A 184 11.58 -6.54 7.52
CA MET A 184 12.30 -7.64 6.88
C MET A 184 13.40 -7.12 5.96
N PHE A 185 14.51 -7.83 5.94
CA PHE A 185 15.57 -7.67 4.95
C PHE A 185 15.89 -9.02 4.31
N TYR A 186 15.67 -9.16 3.01
CA TYR A 186 15.95 -10.40 2.30
C TYR A 186 17.45 -10.52 2.03
N MET A 187 18.03 -11.66 2.41
CA MET A 187 19.44 -11.95 2.25
C MET A 187 19.64 -12.98 1.16
N ASP A 188 20.19 -12.53 0.03
CA ASP A 188 20.48 -13.38 -1.11
C ASP A 188 21.98 -13.75 -1.15
N PHE A 189 22.25 -15.03 -1.36
CA PHE A 189 23.58 -15.61 -1.49
C PHE A 189 23.73 -16.34 -2.82
N TYR A 190 24.76 -15.99 -3.58
CA TYR A 190 25.04 -16.51 -4.92
C TYR A 190 26.37 -17.27 -4.94
N PRO A 191 26.38 -18.57 -4.64
CA PRO A 191 27.59 -19.36 -4.62
C PRO A 191 28.07 -19.73 -6.03
N TYR A 192 29.37 -19.59 -6.26
CA TYR A 192 30.06 -20.02 -7.47
C TYR A 192 31.34 -20.77 -7.10
N ARG A 193 31.54 -21.96 -7.68
CA ARG A 193 32.78 -22.74 -7.53
C ARG A 193 33.59 -22.70 -8.82
N SER A 194 34.82 -22.22 -8.73
CA SER A 194 35.77 -22.20 -9.86
C SER A 194 36.38 -23.57 -10.14
N GLU A 195 37.07 -23.68 -11.28
CA GLU A 195 37.75 -24.90 -11.70
C GLU A 195 38.85 -25.37 -10.74
N ASP A 196 39.59 -24.42 -10.16
CA ASP A 196 40.65 -24.66 -9.18
C ASP A 196 40.10 -24.96 -7.76
N GLY A 197 38.78 -25.10 -7.62
CA GLY A 197 38.14 -25.50 -6.37
C GLY A 197 37.99 -24.38 -5.34
N LYS A 198 38.11 -23.11 -5.74
CA LYS A 198 37.75 -21.98 -4.88
C LYS A 198 36.24 -21.77 -4.90
N LEU A 199 35.71 -21.39 -3.75
CA LEU A 199 34.34 -20.92 -3.60
C LEU A 199 34.32 -19.40 -3.55
N PHE A 200 33.35 -18.81 -4.22
CA PHE A 200 32.99 -17.41 -4.17
C PHE A 200 31.52 -17.32 -3.78
N VAL A 201 31.19 -16.46 -2.82
CA VAL A 201 29.82 -16.15 -2.43
C VAL A 201 29.61 -14.65 -2.61
N SER A 202 28.89 -14.30 -3.67
CA SER A 202 28.37 -12.95 -3.83
C SER A 202 27.11 -12.80 -2.98
N THR A 203 26.83 -11.59 -2.51
CA THR A 203 25.67 -11.32 -1.65
C THR A 203 24.90 -10.10 -2.11
N ALA A 204 23.60 -10.09 -1.83
CA ALA A 204 22.72 -8.94 -1.96
C ALA A 204 21.76 -8.87 -0.78
N LEU A 205 21.44 -7.64 -0.36
CA LEU A 205 20.47 -7.36 0.70
C LEU A 205 19.35 -6.52 0.09
N PHE A 206 18.11 -6.96 0.25
CA PHE A 206 16.93 -6.23 -0.20
C PHE A 206 16.09 -5.77 0.98
N SER A 207 15.53 -4.57 0.88
CA SER A 207 14.57 -4.09 1.87
C SER A 207 13.18 -4.65 1.56
N MET A 208 12.36 -4.90 2.60
CA MET A 208 10.94 -5.22 2.38
C MET A 208 10.18 -4.14 1.61
N PHE A 209 10.69 -2.91 1.60
CA PHE A 209 10.09 -1.81 0.86
C PHE A 209 10.46 -1.83 -0.62
N HIS A 210 11.57 -2.46 -1.00
CA HIS A 210 12.05 -2.50 -2.36
C HIS A 210 12.74 -3.85 -2.66
N CYS A 211 11.98 -4.81 -3.21
CA CYS A 211 12.43 -6.17 -3.44
C CYS A 211 13.09 -6.41 -4.82
N HIS A 212 13.15 -5.39 -5.69
CA HIS A 212 13.74 -5.52 -7.03
C HIS A 212 15.19 -5.03 -7.08
N GLU A 213 15.48 -3.90 -6.45
CA GLU A 213 16.84 -3.35 -6.33
C GLU A 213 17.37 -3.55 -4.91
N PRO A 214 18.60 -4.06 -4.77
CA PRO A 214 19.20 -4.29 -3.47
C PRO A 214 19.65 -2.97 -2.82
N VAL A 215 19.43 -2.86 -1.51
CA VAL A 215 19.96 -1.76 -0.68
C VAL A 215 21.44 -1.92 -0.38
N TYR A 216 21.98 -3.13 -0.56
CA TYR A 216 23.42 -3.41 -0.50
C TYR A 216 23.76 -4.60 -1.40
N THR A 217 24.94 -4.55 -2.03
CA THR A 217 25.44 -5.65 -2.85
C THR A 217 26.94 -5.81 -2.74
N ARG A 218 27.39 -7.06 -2.83
CA ARG A 218 28.80 -7.44 -2.90
C ARG A 218 29.08 -8.37 -4.10
N MET A 219 28.45 -8.08 -5.25
CA MET A 219 28.69 -8.88 -6.48
C MET A 219 30.14 -8.82 -6.98
N ASP A 220 30.76 -7.64 -6.98
CA ASP A 220 32.09 -7.44 -7.58
C ASP A 220 33.25 -7.91 -6.70
N LYS A 221 32.99 -8.11 -5.40
CA LYS A 221 34.00 -8.47 -4.39
C LYS A 221 33.51 -9.61 -3.51
N PRO A 222 33.15 -10.77 -4.09
CA PRO A 222 32.58 -11.89 -3.34
C PRO A 222 33.50 -12.33 -2.21
N ILE A 223 32.89 -12.86 -1.16
CA ILE A 223 33.62 -13.54 -0.09
C ILE A 223 34.12 -14.85 -0.66
N ARG A 224 35.37 -15.21 -0.36
CA ARG A 224 36.04 -16.31 -1.07
C ARG A 224 36.91 -17.14 -0.16
N GLY A 225 36.96 -18.43 -0.45
CA GLY A 225 37.79 -19.39 0.28
C GLY A 225 37.98 -20.69 -0.51
N SER A 226 38.60 -21.68 0.12
CA SER A 226 38.60 -23.05 -0.42
C SER A 226 37.18 -23.62 -0.36
N TRP A 227 36.84 -24.50 -1.31
CA TRP A 227 35.59 -25.28 -1.25
C TRP A 227 35.45 -26.10 0.05
N ASP A 228 36.57 -26.55 0.61
CA ASP A 228 36.59 -27.31 1.86
C ASP A 228 36.20 -26.43 3.05
N ASP A 229 36.47 -25.13 2.98
CA ASP A 229 36.14 -24.12 4.01
C ASP A 229 34.79 -23.42 3.76
N ARG A 230 33.94 -23.97 2.88
CA ARG A 230 32.68 -23.33 2.46
C ARG A 230 31.78 -22.88 3.61
N ALA A 231 31.73 -23.62 4.72
CA ALA A 231 30.94 -23.22 5.88
C ALA A 231 31.44 -21.89 6.48
N ALA A 232 32.76 -21.71 6.58
CA ALA A 232 33.34 -20.46 7.06
C ALA A 232 33.09 -19.30 6.08
N VAL A 233 33.17 -19.56 4.77
CA VAL A 233 32.86 -18.56 3.72
C VAL A 233 31.41 -18.08 3.83
N PHE A 234 30.46 -19.00 4.04
CA PHE A 234 29.06 -18.63 4.25
C PHE A 234 28.84 -17.93 5.59
N ALA A 235 29.45 -18.38 6.69
CA ALA A 235 29.36 -17.70 7.98
C ALA A 235 29.87 -16.25 7.91
N GLU A 236 30.99 -16.00 7.22
CA GLU A 236 31.50 -14.64 6.97
C GLU A 236 30.51 -13.81 6.13
N ALA A 237 29.84 -14.43 5.16
CA ALA A 237 28.82 -13.77 4.34
C ALA A 237 27.58 -13.38 5.13
N ALA A 238 27.12 -14.23 6.05
CA ALA A 238 26.06 -13.92 7.00
C ALA A 238 26.43 -12.73 7.89
N ALA A 239 27.61 -12.77 8.52
CA ALA A 239 28.10 -11.69 9.38
C ALA A 239 28.17 -10.33 8.64
N GLU A 240 28.64 -10.32 7.39
CA GLU A 240 28.69 -9.10 6.57
C GLU A 240 27.31 -8.51 6.26
N LEU A 241 26.33 -9.37 5.92
CA LEU A 241 24.96 -8.92 5.65
C LEU A 241 24.25 -8.46 6.93
N GLU A 242 24.43 -9.14 8.05
CA GLU A 242 23.89 -8.70 9.35
C GLU A 242 24.48 -7.35 9.77
N ALA A 243 25.79 -7.15 9.61
CA ALA A 243 26.44 -5.87 9.84
C ALA A 243 25.90 -4.75 8.94
N GLN A 244 25.26 -5.10 7.82
CA GLN A 244 24.60 -4.15 6.94
C GLN A 244 23.12 -3.94 7.18
N VAL A 245 22.42 -4.92 7.71
CA VAL A 245 21.14 -4.64 8.37
C VAL A 245 21.36 -3.64 9.50
N ALA A 246 22.29 -3.89 10.42
CA ALA A 246 22.56 -2.99 11.54
C ALA A 246 22.87 -1.54 11.09
N ARG A 247 23.75 -1.37 10.09
CA ARG A 247 24.04 -0.04 9.52
C ARG A 247 22.82 0.62 8.87
N LEU A 248 21.97 -0.13 8.17
CA LEU A 248 20.76 0.42 7.58
C LEU A 248 19.75 0.86 8.64
N LEU A 249 19.62 0.10 9.72
CA LEU A 249 18.74 0.47 10.85
C LEU A 249 19.13 1.83 11.44
N ASP A 250 20.43 2.05 11.64
CA ASP A 250 20.95 3.25 12.32
C ASP A 250 21.14 4.45 11.39
N GLU A 251 21.56 4.22 10.14
CA GLU A 251 22.13 5.28 9.29
C GLU A 251 21.33 5.54 8.00
N SER A 252 20.34 4.70 7.64
CA SER A 252 19.69 4.77 6.32
C SER A 252 19.15 6.16 6.00
N LYS A 253 19.57 6.68 4.84
CA LYS A 253 19.06 7.93 4.25
C LYS A 253 17.84 7.70 3.37
N GLN A 254 17.56 6.45 3.03
CA GLN A 254 16.46 6.06 2.15
C GLN A 254 15.18 5.74 2.94
N GLY A 255 15.18 5.88 4.27
CA GLY A 255 14.01 5.61 5.11
C GLY A 255 13.78 4.15 5.46
N ASP A 256 14.79 3.28 5.31
CA ASP A 256 14.74 1.87 5.74
C ASP A 256 15.00 1.70 7.24
N GLY A 257 15.66 2.69 7.87
CA GLY A 257 16.04 2.65 9.28
C GLY A 257 14.92 3.10 10.22
N PHE A 258 15.09 2.78 11.51
CA PHE A 258 14.15 3.14 12.56
C PHE A 258 14.82 3.08 13.94
N ASP A 259 14.28 3.85 14.89
CA ASP A 259 14.54 3.71 16.31
C ASP A 259 13.50 2.77 16.94
N VAL A 260 13.94 1.89 17.81
CA VAL A 260 13.04 1.00 18.56
C VAL A 260 12.38 1.78 19.70
N VAL A 261 11.08 1.57 19.91
CA VAL A 261 10.40 2.06 21.11
C VAL A 261 10.83 1.19 22.30
N PRO A 262 11.43 1.77 23.36
CA PRO A 262 11.90 0.99 24.51
C PRO A 262 10.77 0.21 25.21
N GLU A 263 11.10 -0.95 25.79
CA GLU A 263 10.12 -1.79 26.48
C GLU A 263 9.49 -1.11 27.71
N ASP A 264 10.21 -0.20 28.36
CA ASP A 264 9.76 0.53 29.55
C ASP A 264 8.80 1.70 29.22
N VAL A 265 8.64 2.06 27.94
CA VAL A 265 7.62 3.02 27.51
C VAL A 265 6.21 2.47 27.84
N PRO A 266 5.32 3.22 28.48
CA PRO A 266 4.00 2.69 28.83
C PRO A 266 3.16 2.32 27.60
N THR A 267 2.61 1.10 27.58
CA THR A 267 1.60 0.73 26.57
C THR A 267 0.26 1.39 26.92
N ARG A 268 -0.32 2.14 25.99
CA ARG A 268 -1.59 2.87 26.14
C ARG A 268 -2.48 2.61 24.94
N SER A 269 -3.79 2.45 25.15
CA SER A 269 -4.72 2.34 24.03
C SER A 269 -4.81 3.65 23.24
N TRP A 270 -5.28 3.57 22.00
CA TRP A 270 -5.54 4.75 21.17
C TRP A 270 -6.42 5.78 21.88
N GLU A 271 -7.48 5.33 22.55
CA GLU A 271 -8.42 6.18 23.29
C GLU A 271 -7.74 6.87 24.47
N ALA A 272 -6.87 6.17 25.20
CA ALA A 272 -6.11 6.74 26.31
C ALA A 272 -5.10 7.82 25.87
N LEU A 273 -4.71 7.79 24.59
CA LEU A 273 -3.88 8.82 23.94
C LEU A 273 -4.71 9.96 23.32
N GLY A 274 -6.03 9.91 23.43
CA GLY A 274 -6.95 10.86 22.79
C GLY A 274 -6.99 10.72 21.28
N LEU A 275 -6.73 9.52 20.76
CA LEU A 275 -6.63 9.20 19.33
C LEU A 275 -7.75 8.24 18.89
N SER A 276 -8.94 8.32 19.48
CA SER A 276 -10.12 7.58 19.03
C SER A 276 -10.42 7.82 17.55
N LEU A 277 -11.08 6.86 16.89
CA LEU A 277 -11.48 7.02 15.49
C LEU A 277 -12.38 8.26 15.34
N PRO A 278 -12.18 9.08 14.29
CA PRO A 278 -13.10 10.16 13.95
C PRO A 278 -14.55 9.64 13.78
N PRO A 279 -15.58 10.46 14.05
CA PRO A 279 -16.96 10.08 13.79
C PRO A 279 -17.20 9.87 12.28
N LYS A 280 -18.17 9.02 11.92
CA LYS A 280 -18.62 8.90 10.53
C LYS A 280 -19.11 10.28 10.04
N PRO A 281 -18.69 10.75 8.84
CA PRO A 281 -19.27 11.93 8.22
C PRO A 281 -20.79 11.81 8.11
N GLU A 282 -21.50 12.94 8.23
CA GLU A 282 -22.92 13.00 7.90
C GLU A 282 -23.10 12.75 6.40
N ASP A 283 -24.16 12.02 6.04
CA ASP A 283 -24.47 11.77 4.64
C ASP A 283 -24.79 13.12 3.96
N ALA A 284 -24.24 13.35 2.76
CA ALA A 284 -24.45 14.59 2.04
C ALA A 284 -25.94 14.80 1.75
N THR A 285 -26.43 16.02 1.99
CA THR A 285 -27.81 16.39 1.62
C THR A 285 -28.00 16.20 0.11
N THR A 286 -28.92 15.33 -0.25
CA THR A 286 -29.35 15.14 -1.64
C THR A 286 -30.16 16.36 -2.09
N ILE A 287 -29.82 16.89 -3.26
CA ILE A 287 -30.65 17.91 -3.93
C ILE A 287 -31.88 17.21 -4.50
N ASP A 288 -33.05 17.83 -4.35
CA ASP A 288 -34.31 17.32 -4.90
C ASP A 288 -34.21 17.22 -6.45
N PRO A 289 -34.40 16.04 -7.05
CA PRO A 289 -34.25 15.84 -8.50
C PRO A 289 -35.44 16.35 -9.33
N ALA A 290 -36.41 17.07 -8.74
CA ALA A 290 -37.69 17.42 -9.38
C ALA A 290 -37.62 18.02 -10.80
N ASP A 291 -36.51 18.66 -11.18
CA ASP A 291 -36.32 19.34 -12.47
C ASP A 291 -35.16 18.78 -13.32
N VAL A 292 -34.59 17.62 -12.98
CA VAL A 292 -33.44 17.05 -13.69
C VAL A 292 -33.83 15.75 -14.40
N GLU A 293 -33.56 15.65 -15.70
CA GLU A 293 -33.77 14.42 -16.47
C GLU A 293 -32.52 13.53 -16.48
N LEU A 294 -32.71 12.21 -16.42
CA LEU A 294 -31.64 11.24 -16.58
C LEU A 294 -31.30 11.06 -18.06
N ALA A 295 -30.01 11.12 -18.37
CA ALA A 295 -29.49 10.78 -19.68
C ALA A 295 -29.49 9.27 -19.91
N ARG A 296 -29.45 8.87 -21.18
CA ARG A 296 -29.22 7.46 -21.57
C ARG A 296 -27.75 7.14 -21.74
N GLU A 297 -26.97 8.10 -22.20
CA GLU A 297 -25.56 7.95 -22.49
C GLU A 297 -24.76 8.71 -21.44
N TRP A 298 -23.73 8.06 -20.92
CA TRP A 298 -22.91 8.55 -19.82
C TRP A 298 -21.44 8.30 -20.13
N THR A 299 -20.60 9.24 -19.73
CA THR A 299 -19.13 9.14 -19.80
C THR A 299 -18.54 9.33 -18.41
N VAL A 300 -17.35 8.79 -18.17
CA VAL A 300 -16.63 9.00 -16.91
C VAL A 300 -16.37 10.49 -16.67
N ASP A 301 -16.82 10.96 -15.51
CA ASP A 301 -16.56 12.32 -15.02
C ASP A 301 -15.12 12.38 -14.50
N VAL A 302 -14.20 12.86 -15.35
CA VAL A 302 -12.77 12.90 -15.05
C VAL A 302 -12.46 13.84 -13.89
N GLU A 303 -13.23 14.91 -13.68
CA GLU A 303 -13.02 15.85 -12.58
C GLU A 303 -13.39 15.19 -11.25
N ALA A 304 -14.54 14.52 -11.17
CA ALA A 304 -14.94 13.77 -9.99
C ALA A 304 -13.95 12.64 -9.62
N GLN A 305 -13.26 12.06 -10.61
CA GLN A 305 -12.22 11.04 -10.37
C GLN A 305 -10.89 11.61 -9.81
N GLN A 306 -10.68 12.93 -9.82
CA GLN A 306 -9.47 13.52 -9.23
C GLN A 306 -9.51 13.48 -7.70
N GLU A 307 -10.69 13.62 -7.11
CA GLU A 307 -10.89 13.62 -5.64
C GLU A 307 -10.82 12.21 -5.05
N ARG A 308 -11.25 11.20 -5.82
CA ARG A 308 -11.27 9.79 -5.43
C ARG A 308 -10.87 8.91 -6.61
N PRO A 309 -9.86 8.04 -6.48
CA PRO A 309 -9.47 7.16 -7.56
C PRO A 309 -10.61 6.22 -7.96
N ALA A 310 -10.83 6.11 -9.27
CA ALA A 310 -11.89 5.26 -9.85
C ALA A 310 -11.76 3.79 -9.45
N VAL A 311 -10.52 3.31 -9.35
CA VAL A 311 -10.18 1.94 -8.95
C VAL A 311 -8.98 1.95 -8.01
N THR A 312 -9.09 1.20 -6.92
CA THR A 312 -8.01 0.85 -6.01
C THR A 312 -7.85 -0.66 -5.96
N PHE A 313 -6.65 -1.14 -5.66
CA PHE A 313 -6.37 -2.56 -5.50
C PHE A 313 -5.42 -2.80 -4.34
N THR A 314 -5.53 -3.95 -3.69
CA THR A 314 -4.67 -4.36 -2.58
C THR A 314 -4.60 -5.88 -2.51
N PHE A 315 -3.47 -6.41 -2.04
CA PHE A 315 -3.42 -7.80 -1.60
C PHE A 315 -4.10 -7.95 -0.23
N PRO A 316 -4.81 -9.06 0.03
CA PRO A 316 -5.39 -9.36 1.33
C PRO A 316 -4.36 -9.32 2.47
N SER A 317 -4.86 -9.20 3.69
CA SER A 317 -4.07 -9.35 4.91
C SER A 317 -3.26 -10.66 4.87
N PRO A 318 -1.97 -10.64 5.23
CA PRO A 318 -1.20 -9.56 5.87
C PRO A 318 -0.39 -8.68 4.90
N LEU A 319 -0.72 -8.68 3.60
CA LEU A 319 0.08 -8.09 2.51
C LEU A 319 -0.45 -6.73 2.02
N GLU A 320 -1.32 -6.06 2.79
CA GLU A 320 -2.01 -4.84 2.36
C GLU A 320 -1.07 -3.66 2.05
N GLN A 321 0.19 -3.72 2.51
CA GLN A 321 1.22 -2.74 2.12
C GLN A 321 1.49 -2.70 0.62
N TYR A 322 1.14 -3.79 -0.08
CA TYR A 322 1.13 -3.85 -1.53
C TYR A 322 -0.25 -3.42 -2.03
N ALA A 323 -0.47 -2.11 -2.05
CA ALA A 323 -1.69 -1.48 -2.53
C ALA A 323 -1.38 -0.42 -3.57
N GLY A 324 -2.32 -0.21 -4.49
CA GLY A 324 -2.20 0.79 -5.53
C GLY A 324 -3.56 1.29 -6.01
N ARG A 325 -3.49 2.17 -7.00
CA ARG A 325 -4.65 2.82 -7.60
C ARG A 325 -4.47 3.02 -9.08
N VAL A 326 -5.59 3.32 -9.74
CA VAL A 326 -5.63 3.81 -11.11
C VAL A 326 -5.76 5.32 -11.07
N THR A 327 -4.84 6.03 -11.71
CA THR A 327 -4.81 7.51 -11.79
C THR A 327 -5.62 8.05 -12.96
N LYS A 328 -5.92 7.20 -13.95
CA LYS A 328 -6.69 7.57 -15.14
C LYS A 328 -7.54 6.40 -15.60
N LEU A 329 -8.83 6.65 -15.74
CA LEU A 329 -9.82 5.74 -16.28
C LEU A 329 -10.71 6.51 -17.25
N THR A 330 -11.05 5.88 -18.38
CA THR A 330 -12.07 6.37 -19.31
C THR A 330 -13.14 5.32 -19.44
N GLY A 331 -14.35 5.73 -19.79
CA GLY A 331 -15.39 4.77 -20.06
C GLY A 331 -16.74 5.39 -20.31
N GLU A 332 -17.66 4.52 -20.69
CA GLU A 332 -19.01 4.86 -21.10
C GLU A 332 -20.01 3.86 -20.55
N LEU A 333 -21.23 4.35 -20.31
CA LEU A 333 -22.40 3.56 -19.97
C LEU A 333 -23.57 4.05 -20.83
N THR A 334 -24.22 3.11 -21.49
CA THR A 334 -25.43 3.36 -22.28
C THR A 334 -26.56 2.56 -21.68
N LEU A 335 -27.61 3.24 -21.22
CA LEU A 335 -28.82 2.63 -20.71
C LEU A 335 -29.75 2.19 -21.85
N GLY A 336 -30.53 1.14 -21.58
CA GLY A 336 -31.56 0.66 -22.49
C GLY A 336 -32.64 1.68 -22.78
N GLU A 337 -33.62 1.29 -23.60
CA GLU A 337 -34.83 2.08 -23.75
C GLU A 337 -35.52 2.27 -22.40
N SER A 338 -36.13 3.43 -22.17
CA SER A 338 -36.76 3.77 -20.88
C SER A 338 -35.82 3.64 -19.67
N LEU A 339 -34.50 3.85 -19.87
CA LEU A 339 -33.47 3.75 -18.82
C LEU A 339 -33.31 2.32 -18.25
N ALA A 340 -33.68 1.30 -19.02
CA ALA A 340 -33.63 -0.09 -18.58
C ALA A 340 -32.20 -0.57 -18.30
N LEU A 341 -31.99 -1.16 -17.12
CA LEU A 341 -30.67 -1.68 -16.68
C LEU A 341 -30.32 -3.00 -17.36
N ALA A 342 -31.30 -3.90 -17.56
CA ALA A 342 -31.07 -5.21 -18.17
C ALA A 342 -30.60 -5.15 -19.64
N GLN A 343 -30.75 -3.99 -20.29
CA GLN A 343 -30.28 -3.72 -21.66
C GLN A 343 -29.11 -2.72 -21.68
N ALA A 344 -28.58 -2.35 -20.51
CA ALA A 344 -27.50 -1.41 -20.42
C ALA A 344 -26.16 -2.08 -20.77
N SER A 345 -25.32 -1.35 -21.48
CA SER A 345 -23.98 -1.78 -21.89
C SER A 345 -22.97 -0.69 -21.62
N GLY A 346 -21.70 -1.04 -21.62
CA GLY A 346 -20.65 -0.07 -21.40
C GLY A 346 -19.25 -0.66 -21.46
N ARG A 347 -18.29 0.23 -21.31
CA ARG A 347 -16.87 -0.10 -21.34
C ARG A 347 -16.09 0.79 -20.41
N PHE A 348 -15.21 0.21 -19.62
CA PHE A 348 -14.17 0.93 -18.87
C PHE A 348 -12.80 0.54 -19.38
N VAL A 349 -11.91 1.53 -19.55
CA VAL A 349 -10.57 1.36 -20.08
C VAL A 349 -9.57 2.04 -19.16
N VAL A 350 -8.50 1.32 -18.84
CA VAL A 350 -7.39 1.79 -18.01
C VAL A 350 -6.08 1.59 -18.78
N PRO A 351 -5.35 2.67 -19.10
CA PRO A 351 -3.98 2.56 -19.59
C PRO A 351 -3.10 1.86 -18.54
N VAL A 352 -2.22 0.96 -18.95
CA VAL A 352 -1.27 0.30 -18.02
C VAL A 352 -0.43 1.33 -17.27
N THR A 353 -0.04 2.41 -17.95
CA THR A 353 0.73 3.52 -17.36
C THR A 353 -0.02 4.32 -16.30
N ALA A 354 -1.34 4.11 -16.16
CA ALA A 354 -2.16 4.76 -15.13
C ALA A 354 -2.17 3.99 -13.81
N VAL A 355 -1.61 2.79 -13.77
CA VAL A 355 -1.48 1.99 -12.55
C VAL A 355 -0.31 2.51 -11.73
N THR A 356 -0.51 2.78 -10.44
CA THR A 356 0.57 3.21 -9.54
C THR A 356 0.43 2.62 -8.15
N MET A 357 1.55 2.28 -7.54
CA MET A 357 1.71 1.98 -6.12
C MET A 357 2.39 3.14 -5.36
N GLY A 358 2.61 4.26 -6.04
CA GLY A 358 3.25 5.47 -5.51
C GLY A 358 4.79 5.41 -5.49
N GLU A 359 5.40 4.49 -6.24
CA GLU A 359 6.86 4.36 -6.32
C GLU A 359 7.28 4.12 -7.78
N PRO A 360 7.89 5.10 -8.46
CA PRO A 360 8.12 5.05 -9.90
C PRO A 360 8.86 3.81 -10.41
N ASP A 361 9.87 3.33 -9.69
CA ASP A 361 10.65 2.16 -10.12
C ASP A 361 9.83 0.87 -9.99
N LEU A 362 8.99 0.77 -8.96
CA LEU A 362 8.04 -0.34 -8.80
C LEU A 362 6.93 -0.27 -9.87
N ASP A 363 6.43 0.93 -10.17
CA ASP A 363 5.44 1.16 -11.20
C ASP A 363 5.96 0.73 -12.57
N GLU A 364 7.19 1.10 -12.93
CA GLU A 364 7.83 0.68 -14.17
C GLU A 364 8.00 -0.84 -14.25
N TYR A 365 8.38 -1.50 -13.14
CA TYR A 365 8.44 -2.96 -13.07
C TYR A 365 7.06 -3.61 -13.29
N ILE A 366 6.00 -3.05 -12.71
CA ILE A 366 4.63 -3.52 -12.91
C ILE A 366 4.21 -3.32 -14.37
N HIS A 367 4.47 -2.15 -14.94
CA HIS A 367 4.07 -1.82 -16.31
C HIS A 367 4.78 -2.71 -17.32
N SER A 368 6.12 -2.78 -17.27
CA SER A 368 6.93 -3.49 -18.25
C SER A 368 7.05 -4.99 -17.96
N GLY A 369 7.29 -5.35 -16.71
CA GLY A 369 7.58 -6.71 -16.25
C GLY A 369 6.32 -7.56 -16.11
N MET A 370 5.33 -7.08 -15.34
CA MET A 370 4.13 -7.86 -15.01
C MET A 370 3.02 -7.73 -16.06
N LEU A 371 2.60 -6.49 -16.36
CA LEU A 371 1.45 -6.22 -17.23
C LEU A 371 1.80 -6.19 -18.73
N LYS A 372 3.09 -6.22 -19.06
CA LYS A 372 3.60 -6.15 -20.45
C LYS A 372 3.03 -4.95 -21.22
N GLY A 373 3.02 -3.78 -20.61
CA GLY A 373 2.40 -2.54 -21.11
C GLY A 373 2.82 -2.11 -22.52
N ARG A 374 4.00 -2.53 -23.00
CA ARG A 374 4.39 -2.30 -24.39
C ARG A 374 3.59 -3.16 -25.39
N GLU A 375 3.31 -4.40 -25.04
CA GLU A 375 2.54 -5.36 -25.85
C GLU A 375 1.03 -5.19 -25.63
N HIS A 376 0.66 -4.84 -24.40
CA HIS A 376 -0.72 -4.69 -23.93
C HIS A 376 -0.89 -3.35 -23.20
N PRO A 377 -1.04 -2.23 -23.92
CA PRO A 377 -0.97 -0.88 -23.34
C PRO A 377 -2.16 -0.49 -22.45
N GLN A 378 -3.21 -1.30 -22.40
CA GLN A 378 -4.40 -1.06 -21.61
C GLN A 378 -5.01 -2.36 -21.13
N SER A 379 -5.80 -2.24 -20.05
CA SER A 379 -6.79 -3.23 -19.64
C SER A 379 -8.19 -2.64 -19.82
N ASP A 380 -9.17 -3.47 -20.13
CA ASP A 380 -10.56 -3.03 -20.28
C ASP A 380 -11.57 -4.03 -19.71
N PHE A 381 -12.75 -3.50 -19.37
CA PHE A 381 -13.92 -4.29 -19.02
C PHE A 381 -15.07 -3.84 -19.89
N VAL A 382 -15.58 -4.75 -20.73
CA VAL A 382 -16.73 -4.52 -21.62
C VAL A 382 -17.88 -5.36 -21.12
N PHE A 383 -19.01 -4.73 -20.79
CA PHE A 383 -20.21 -5.41 -20.33
C PHE A 383 -21.39 -5.07 -21.24
N ASP A 384 -22.27 -6.03 -21.45
CA ASP A 384 -23.48 -5.88 -22.26
C ASP A 384 -24.76 -6.09 -21.45
N THR A 385 -24.62 -6.44 -20.17
CA THR A 385 -25.71 -6.78 -19.28
C THR A 385 -25.45 -6.25 -17.87
N ILE A 386 -26.47 -5.59 -17.29
CA ILE A 386 -26.54 -5.29 -15.85
C ILE A 386 -27.69 -6.10 -15.24
N GLU A 387 -27.36 -7.05 -14.36
CA GLU A 387 -28.36 -7.82 -13.62
C GLU A 387 -28.79 -7.03 -12.37
N SER A 388 -30.08 -6.72 -12.24
CA SER A 388 -30.64 -6.04 -11.07
C SER A 388 -32.09 -6.48 -10.84
N GLU A 389 -32.57 -6.35 -9.59
CA GLU A 389 -34.00 -6.47 -9.27
C GLU A 389 -34.81 -5.24 -9.72
N MET A 390 -34.14 -4.13 -9.99
CA MET A 390 -34.76 -2.90 -10.50
C MET A 390 -34.74 -2.91 -12.03
N GLU A 391 -35.89 -2.60 -12.64
CA GLU A 391 -36.01 -2.60 -14.11
C GLU A 391 -35.26 -1.42 -14.76
N ALA A 392 -35.35 -0.23 -14.16
CA ALA A 392 -34.81 1.02 -14.71
C ALA A 392 -34.10 1.88 -13.65
N LEU A 393 -33.13 2.67 -14.11
CA LEU A 393 -32.42 3.63 -13.28
C LEU A 393 -33.33 4.81 -12.90
N ASN A 394 -33.32 5.20 -11.63
CA ASN A 394 -34.06 6.35 -11.10
C ASN A 394 -33.22 7.09 -10.06
N PHE A 395 -33.49 8.38 -9.84
CA PHE A 395 -32.82 9.16 -8.80
C PHE A 395 -33.19 8.69 -7.39
N GLY A 396 -32.20 8.62 -6.50
CA GLY A 396 -32.37 8.46 -5.06
C GLY A 396 -32.06 7.06 -4.50
N PRO A 397 -32.60 5.96 -5.05
CA PRO A 397 -32.26 4.62 -4.59
C PRO A 397 -30.83 4.21 -4.98
N ILE A 398 -30.12 3.64 -4.02
CA ILE A 398 -28.94 2.81 -4.30
C ILE A 398 -29.43 1.45 -4.78
N ILE A 399 -29.05 1.06 -5.99
CA ILE A 399 -29.48 -0.16 -6.67
C ILE A 399 -28.36 -1.20 -6.59
N PRO A 400 -28.52 -2.30 -5.84
CA PRO A 400 -27.63 -3.46 -5.96
C PRO A 400 -27.78 -4.08 -7.35
N ALA A 401 -26.65 -4.37 -7.99
CA ALA A 401 -26.61 -4.95 -9.33
C ALA A 401 -25.34 -5.80 -9.54
N LYS A 402 -25.25 -6.45 -10.70
CA LYS A 402 -24.03 -7.10 -11.19
C LYS A 402 -23.75 -6.69 -12.62
N LEU A 403 -22.53 -6.26 -12.89
CA LEU A 403 -22.05 -6.06 -14.26
C LEU A 403 -21.52 -7.40 -14.77
N VAL A 404 -22.04 -7.88 -15.89
CA VAL A 404 -21.60 -9.14 -16.51
C VAL A 404 -20.92 -8.79 -17.83
N GLY A 405 -19.65 -9.17 -17.97
CA GLY A 405 -18.88 -8.80 -19.15
C GLY A 405 -17.50 -9.46 -19.23
N THR A 406 -16.76 -9.08 -20.26
CA THR A 406 -15.40 -9.57 -20.51
C THR A 406 -14.39 -8.56 -19.96
N PHE A 407 -13.55 -8.99 -19.02
CA PHE A 407 -12.36 -8.29 -18.56
C PHE A 407 -11.13 -8.75 -19.32
N THR A 408 -10.39 -7.82 -19.92
CA THR A 408 -9.13 -8.09 -20.61
C THR A 408 -7.99 -7.40 -19.88
N MET A 409 -7.02 -8.19 -19.40
CA MET A 409 -5.77 -7.70 -18.81
C MET A 409 -4.61 -8.49 -19.38
N LYS A 410 -3.49 -7.82 -19.68
CA LYS A 410 -2.31 -8.45 -20.30
C LYS A 410 -2.69 -9.24 -21.58
N GLY A 411 -3.63 -8.71 -22.36
CA GLY A 411 -4.14 -9.35 -23.59
C GLY A 411 -4.98 -10.61 -23.38
N ILE A 412 -5.29 -10.99 -22.14
CA ILE A 412 -6.02 -12.21 -21.80
C ILE A 412 -7.47 -11.86 -21.41
N PRO A 413 -8.46 -12.24 -22.21
CA PRO A 413 -9.88 -12.01 -21.91
C PRO A 413 -10.43 -13.05 -20.93
N ARG A 414 -11.29 -12.61 -20.02
CA ARG A 414 -12.01 -13.44 -19.04
C ARG A 414 -13.40 -12.92 -18.80
N GLU A 415 -14.37 -13.82 -18.74
CA GLU A 415 -15.70 -13.49 -18.23
C GLU A 415 -15.60 -13.14 -16.74
N LEU A 416 -16.16 -11.99 -16.38
CA LEU A 416 -16.17 -11.46 -15.02
C LEU A 416 -17.56 -10.94 -14.70
N THR A 417 -18.06 -11.35 -13.53
CA THR A 417 -19.28 -10.80 -12.95
C THR A 417 -18.90 -9.96 -11.74
N VAL A 418 -19.10 -8.64 -11.82
CA VAL A 418 -18.70 -7.69 -10.78
C VAL A 418 -19.95 -7.25 -10.00
N PRO A 419 -20.06 -7.57 -8.69
CA PRO A 419 -21.13 -7.03 -7.87
C PRO A 419 -20.90 -5.53 -7.63
N VAL A 420 -21.93 -4.73 -7.90
CA VAL A 420 -21.88 -3.27 -7.79
C VAL A 420 -23.13 -2.72 -7.12
N SER A 421 -23.03 -1.47 -6.66
CA SER A 421 -24.15 -0.60 -6.32
C SER A 421 -24.15 0.57 -7.31
N ILE A 422 -25.31 0.86 -7.89
CA ILE A 422 -25.51 1.93 -8.87
C ILE A 422 -26.46 2.94 -8.27
N GLU A 423 -26.12 4.23 -8.32
CA GLU A 423 -26.99 5.30 -7.82
C GLU A 423 -26.97 6.46 -8.81
N ALA A 424 -28.16 6.95 -9.17
CA ALA A 424 -28.29 8.22 -9.85
C ALA A 424 -28.59 9.33 -8.83
N TYR A 425 -27.86 10.44 -8.92
CA TYR A 425 -27.99 11.58 -8.01
C TYR A 425 -27.74 12.90 -8.74
N VAL A 426 -28.13 14.01 -8.10
CA VAL A 426 -27.83 15.36 -8.58
C VAL A 426 -26.62 15.87 -7.81
N GLY A 427 -25.53 16.17 -8.53
CA GLY A 427 -24.31 16.72 -7.96
C GLY A 427 -24.51 18.12 -7.38
N GLY A 428 -23.55 18.60 -6.58
CA GLY A 428 -23.61 19.94 -5.99
C GLY A 428 -23.62 21.09 -7.02
N ASP A 429 -23.24 20.79 -8.27
CA ASP A 429 -23.34 21.67 -9.43
C ASP A 429 -24.74 21.69 -10.08
N GLY A 430 -25.69 20.92 -9.53
CA GLY A 430 -27.05 20.77 -10.04
C GLY A 430 -27.16 19.85 -11.26
N ARG A 431 -26.09 19.15 -11.65
CA ARG A 431 -26.09 18.27 -12.82
C ARG A 431 -26.30 16.81 -12.40
N PRO A 432 -26.96 15.99 -13.24
CA PRO A 432 -27.14 14.58 -12.93
C PRO A 432 -25.81 13.83 -13.03
N ARG A 433 -25.65 12.82 -12.19
CA ARG A 433 -24.50 11.90 -12.14
C ARG A 433 -24.98 10.49 -11.87
N VAL A 434 -24.17 9.51 -12.29
CA VAL A 434 -24.32 8.10 -11.90
C VAL A 434 -23.06 7.67 -11.17
N SER A 435 -23.20 7.11 -9.97
CA SER A 435 -22.12 6.42 -9.28
C SER A 435 -22.25 4.91 -9.48
N ILE A 436 -21.11 4.24 -9.66
CA ILE A 436 -20.99 2.79 -9.70
C ILE A 436 -19.89 2.42 -8.70
N SER A 437 -20.26 1.70 -7.65
CA SER A 437 -19.32 1.27 -6.60
C SER A 437 -19.34 -0.24 -6.45
N GLY A 438 -18.17 -0.87 -6.34
CA GLY A 438 -18.08 -2.33 -6.28
C GLY A 438 -16.81 -2.84 -5.63
N THR A 439 -16.81 -4.14 -5.30
CA THR A 439 -15.63 -4.86 -4.81
C THR A 439 -15.60 -6.24 -5.44
N TRP A 440 -14.45 -6.65 -5.96
CA TRP A 440 -14.24 -7.98 -6.52
C TRP A 440 -12.79 -8.41 -6.34
N SER A 441 -12.49 -9.67 -6.62
CA SER A 441 -11.13 -10.22 -6.50
C SER A 441 -10.70 -10.91 -7.78
N ILE A 442 -9.41 -10.86 -8.10
CA ILE A 442 -8.81 -11.54 -9.25
C ILE A 442 -7.59 -12.33 -8.76
N ARG A 443 -7.46 -13.59 -9.22
CA ARG A 443 -6.25 -14.37 -9.06
C ARG A 443 -5.22 -14.01 -10.15
N LEU A 444 -3.96 -13.89 -9.77
CA LEU A 444 -2.89 -13.36 -10.61
C LEU A 444 -2.13 -14.44 -11.37
N SER A 445 -1.82 -15.58 -10.74
CA SER A 445 -1.03 -16.65 -11.34
C SER A 445 -1.73 -17.32 -12.52
N ASP A 446 -3.03 -17.59 -12.40
CA ASP A 446 -3.86 -18.14 -13.48
C ASP A 446 -5.08 -17.22 -13.74
N PRO A 447 -5.23 -16.65 -14.95
CA PRO A 447 -4.49 -16.95 -16.18
C PRO A 447 -3.31 -16.02 -16.47
N TYR A 448 -3.03 -15.03 -15.63
CA TYR A 448 -2.18 -13.91 -16.03
C TYR A 448 -0.69 -14.17 -15.87
N ASP A 449 -0.26 -15.27 -15.24
CA ASP A 449 1.14 -15.58 -14.97
C ASP A 449 1.85 -14.39 -14.30
N ILE A 450 1.19 -13.81 -13.30
CA ILE A 450 1.73 -12.73 -12.47
C ILE A 450 1.99 -13.32 -11.09
N ILE A 451 3.25 -13.24 -10.66
CA ILE A 451 3.68 -13.67 -9.33
C ILE A 451 3.51 -12.48 -8.39
N GLY A 452 2.70 -12.65 -7.34
CA GLY A 452 2.53 -11.62 -6.32
C GLY A 452 3.69 -11.55 -5.31
N PRO A 453 3.54 -10.72 -4.28
CA PRO A 453 4.58 -10.52 -3.27
C PRO A 453 4.80 -11.77 -2.42
N ASP A 454 5.95 -11.86 -1.78
CA ASP A 454 6.24 -12.95 -0.84
C ASP A 454 5.29 -12.91 0.37
N GLY A 455 4.51 -13.98 0.56
CA GLY A 455 3.53 -14.11 1.63
C GLY A 455 2.73 -15.42 1.56
N PRO A 456 1.67 -15.56 2.35
CA PRO A 456 0.77 -16.71 2.30
C PRO A 456 0.15 -16.87 0.91
N GLU A 457 0.12 -18.10 0.37
CA GLU A 457 -0.23 -18.39 -1.04
C GLU A 457 -1.52 -17.69 -1.50
N GLU A 458 -2.63 -17.83 -0.76
CA GLU A 458 -3.91 -17.22 -1.12
C GLU A 458 -3.86 -15.68 -1.13
N ALA A 459 -3.22 -15.09 -0.12
CA ALA A 459 -3.07 -13.64 0.01
C ALA A 459 -2.07 -13.07 -1.00
N SER A 460 -1.08 -13.85 -1.42
CA SER A 460 -0.08 -13.45 -2.43
C SER A 460 -0.57 -13.59 -3.86
N ASP A 461 -1.56 -14.45 -4.13
CA ASP A 461 -2.05 -14.72 -5.49
C ASP A 461 -3.32 -13.92 -5.82
N THR A 462 -3.94 -13.25 -4.85
CA THR A 462 -5.24 -12.59 -5.04
C THR A 462 -5.11 -11.08 -4.86
N LEU A 463 -5.57 -10.30 -5.85
CA LEU A 463 -5.82 -8.87 -5.67
C LEU A 463 -7.31 -8.63 -5.40
N VAL A 464 -7.59 -7.82 -4.38
CA VAL A 464 -8.92 -7.27 -4.11
C VAL A 464 -8.99 -5.89 -4.73
N TYR A 465 -9.99 -5.67 -5.58
CA TYR A 465 -10.25 -4.41 -6.25
C TYR A 465 -11.47 -3.74 -5.64
N ARG A 466 -11.41 -2.42 -5.54
CA ARG A 466 -12.56 -1.56 -5.22
C ARG A 466 -12.70 -0.50 -6.28
N CYS A 467 -13.92 -0.31 -6.79
CA CYS A 467 -14.23 0.80 -7.68
C CYS A 467 -15.21 1.79 -7.06
N HIS A 468 -15.08 3.03 -7.49
CA HIS A 468 -16.06 4.10 -7.33
C HIS A 468 -15.98 5.00 -8.56
N ILE A 469 -16.74 4.63 -9.59
CA ILE A 469 -16.76 5.33 -10.87
C ILE A 469 -17.95 6.30 -10.84
N VAL A 470 -17.69 7.55 -11.18
CA VAL A 470 -18.69 8.61 -11.32
C VAL A 470 -18.77 8.94 -12.80
N LEU A 471 -19.99 9.01 -13.30
CA LEU A 471 -20.32 9.27 -14.68
C LEU A 471 -21.16 10.54 -14.77
N GLU A 472 -20.93 11.31 -15.83
CA GLU A 472 -21.74 12.45 -16.25
C GLU A 472 -22.41 12.17 -17.60
N PRO A 473 -23.51 12.88 -17.95
CA PRO A 473 -24.15 12.72 -19.25
C PRO A 473 -23.16 12.91 -20.41
N ALA A 474 -23.21 12.02 -21.41
CA ALA A 474 -22.49 12.24 -22.66
C ALA A 474 -23.11 13.45 -23.39
N GLY A 475 -22.25 14.39 -23.81
CA GLY A 475 -22.64 15.68 -24.38
C GLY A 475 -23.12 15.63 -25.83
#